data_AF-A0A520BI38-F1
#
_entry.id   AF-A0A520BI38-F1
#
_cell.length_a   1.000
_cell.length_b   1.000
_cell.length_c   1.000
_cell.angle_alpha   90.00
_cell.angle_beta   90.00
_cell.angle_gamma   90.00
#
_symmetry.space_group_name_H-M   'P 1'
#
loop_
_entity.id
_entity.type
_entity.pdbx_description
1 polymer ?
#
loop_
_entity_poly.entity_id
_entity_poly.type
_entity_poly.pdbx_seq_one_letter_code
_entity_poly.pdbx_strand_id
1 'polypeptide(L)'
;MMKKITTLFTDIGGVLLTNGWDRKARGEAAVLFNLDSVDLEERHHLTFDTYEVGKLTLDEYLERIVFFEERSFTYDDFKTFMFKKSLPYPEMI
;
A
#
# COMPACT_ATOMS: atom_id res chain seq x y z
N MET A 1 34.73 10.72 -24.30
CA MET A 1 34.10 11.82 -23.53
C MET A 1 33.11 11.23 -22.55
N MET A 2 33.15 11.65 -21.29
CA MET A 2 32.08 11.34 -20.32
C MET A 2 30.82 12.14 -20.71
N LYS A 3 29.67 11.48 -20.78
CA LYS A 3 28.39 12.17 -21.01
C LYS A 3 27.91 12.78 -19.68
N LYS A 4 27.54 14.05 -19.70
CA LYS A 4 26.94 14.73 -18.54
C LYS A 4 25.54 14.16 -18.30
N ILE A 5 25.30 13.65 -17.09
CA ILE A 5 23.96 13.26 -16.65
C ILE A 5 23.16 14.54 -16.34
N THR A 6 21.96 14.67 -16.89
CA THR A 6 21.08 15.84 -16.72
C THR A 6 19.80 15.53 -15.98
N THR A 7 19.46 14.25 -15.86
CA THR A 7 18.16 13.80 -15.39
C THR A 7 18.32 12.51 -14.59
N LEU A 8 17.66 12.45 -13.43
CA LEU A 8 17.52 11.25 -12.62
C LEU A 8 16.05 10.83 -12.64
N PHE A 9 15.81 9.54 -12.85
CA PHE A 9 14.53 8.91 -12.55
C PHE A 9 14.73 8.14 -11.26
N THR A 10 13.95 8.46 -10.24
CA THR A 10 14.06 7.86 -8.91
C THR A 10 12.75 7.20 -8.55
N ASP A 11 12.85 6.01 -7.98
CA ASP A 11 11.71 5.34 -7.38
C ASP A 11 11.35 6.01 -6.05
N ILE A 12 10.15 5.75 -5.53
CA ILE A 12 9.66 6.29 -4.27
C ILE A 12 9.79 5.23 -3.17
N GLY A 13 9.14 4.08 -3.36
CA GLY A 13 9.06 3.02 -2.35
C GLY A 13 10.40 2.29 -2.22
N GLY A 14 10.94 2.24 -1.00
CA GLY A 14 12.25 1.64 -0.77
C GLY A 14 13.43 2.52 -1.22
N VAL A 15 13.19 3.73 -1.72
CA VAL A 15 14.24 4.67 -2.17
C VAL A 15 14.13 6.03 -1.49
N LEU A 16 13.03 6.77 -1.66
CA LEU A 16 12.84 8.05 -0.96
C LEU A 16 12.04 7.86 0.34
N LEU A 17 11.08 6.93 0.31
CA LEU A 17 10.17 6.61 1.40
C LEU A 17 10.15 5.09 1.63
N THR A 18 9.59 4.66 2.74
CA THR A 18 9.20 3.26 2.94
C THR A 18 8.11 2.84 1.94
N ASN A 19 7.98 1.53 1.71
CA ASN A 19 6.86 1.00 0.94
C ASN A 19 5.53 1.28 1.65
N GLY A 20 4.55 1.79 0.90
CA GLY A 20 3.27 2.20 1.49
C GLY A 20 2.33 1.03 1.85
N TRP A 21 2.35 -0.06 1.08
CA TRP A 21 1.42 -1.18 1.29
C TRP A 21 2.05 -2.55 0.99
N ASP A 22 3.21 -2.82 1.59
CA ASP A 22 3.90 -4.09 1.45
C ASP A 22 3.31 -5.21 2.34
N ARG A 23 3.88 -6.41 2.24
CA ARG A 23 3.45 -7.58 3.03
C ARG A 23 3.53 -7.35 4.54
N LYS A 24 4.49 -6.56 5.01
CA LYS A 24 4.64 -6.25 6.44
C LYS A 24 3.51 -5.33 6.89
N ALA A 25 3.23 -4.26 6.14
CA ALA A 25 2.13 -3.36 6.40
C ALA A 25 0.77 -4.09 6.43
N ARG A 26 0.56 -5.03 5.50
CA ARG A 26 -0.64 -5.89 5.49
C ARG A 26 -0.72 -6.81 6.69
N GLY A 27 0.39 -7.42 7.11
CA GLY A 27 0.44 -8.22 8.33
C GLY A 27 0.08 -7.41 9.58
N GLU A 28 0.59 -6.19 9.69
CA GLU A 28 0.24 -5.27 10.78
C GLU A 28 -1.25 -4.85 10.71
N ALA A 29 -1.80 -4.64 9.51
CA ALA A 29 -3.22 -4.36 9.31
C ALA A 29 -4.08 -5.52 9.79
N ALA A 30 -3.70 -6.75 9.44
CA ALA A 30 -4.45 -7.95 9.83
C ALA A 30 -4.53 -8.10 11.35
N VAL A 31 -3.45 -7.80 12.07
CA VAL A 31 -3.45 -7.79 13.55
C VAL A 31 -4.32 -6.66 14.09
N LEU A 32 -4.12 -5.43 13.60
CA LEU A 32 -4.79 -4.24 14.15
C LEU A 32 -6.32 -4.26 13.93
N PHE A 33 -6.75 -4.72 12.76
CA PHE A 33 -8.14 -4.72 12.33
C PHE A 33 -8.81 -6.10 12.47
N ASN A 34 -8.10 -7.08 13.08
CA ASN A 34 -8.58 -8.44 13.28
C ASN A 34 -9.07 -9.10 11.98
N LEU A 35 -8.22 -9.08 10.95
CA LEU A 35 -8.47 -9.70 9.65
C LEU A 35 -7.74 -11.03 9.54
N ASP A 36 -8.28 -11.95 8.74
CA ASP A 36 -7.54 -13.13 8.33
C ASP A 36 -6.40 -12.71 7.39
N SER A 37 -5.16 -12.91 7.84
CA SER A 37 -3.98 -12.52 7.08
C SER A 37 -3.79 -13.29 5.77
N VAL A 38 -4.28 -14.53 5.69
CA VAL A 38 -4.19 -15.35 4.49
C VAL A 38 -5.20 -14.85 3.46
N ASP A 39 -6.46 -14.65 3.88
CA ASP A 39 -7.50 -14.14 2.99
C ASP A 39 -7.18 -12.72 2.49
N LEU A 40 -6.65 -11.84 3.37
CA LEU A 40 -6.19 -10.50 2.97
C LEU A 40 -5.09 -10.55 1.91
N GLU A 41 -4.11 -11.45 2.07
CA GLU A 41 -3.00 -11.59 1.12
C GLU A 41 -3.48 -12.17 -0.22
N GLU A 42 -4.34 -13.19 -0.20
CA GLU A 42 -4.91 -13.79 -1.41
C GLU A 42 -5.74 -12.79 -2.21
N ARG A 43 -6.62 -12.05 -1.54
CA ARG A 43 -7.45 -11.01 -2.17
C ARG A 43 -6.61 -9.85 -2.71
N HIS A 44 -5.58 -9.43 -1.96
CA HIS A 44 -4.61 -8.47 -2.44
C HIS A 44 -3.95 -8.95 -3.73
N HIS A 45 -3.42 -10.19 -3.75
CA HIS A 45 -2.75 -10.75 -4.91
C HIS A 45 -3.64 -10.79 -6.16
N LEU A 46 -4.93 -11.07 -6.00
CA LEU A 46 -5.89 -11.11 -7.11
C LEU A 46 -6.31 -9.74 -7.65
N THR A 47 -6.16 -8.67 -6.88
CA THR A 47 -6.74 -7.34 -7.20
C THR A 47 -5.72 -6.24 -7.37
N PHE A 48 -4.52 -6.39 -6.81
CA PHE A 48 -3.52 -5.33 -6.73
C PHE A 48 -3.07 -4.83 -8.09
N ASP A 49 -2.74 -5.71 -9.04
CA ASP A 49 -2.28 -5.30 -10.38
C ASP A 49 -3.28 -4.38 -11.09
N THR A 50 -4.58 -4.58 -10.87
CA THR A 50 -5.63 -3.74 -11.47
C THR A 50 -5.71 -2.38 -10.79
N TYR A 51 -5.50 -2.33 -9.47
CA TYR A 51 -5.40 -1.10 -8.71
C TYR A 51 -4.13 -0.31 -9.05
N GLU A 52 -2.98 -0.96 -9.10
CA GLU A 52 -1.66 -0.34 -9.35
C GLU A 52 -1.61 0.37 -10.71
N VAL A 53 -2.23 -0.21 -11.74
CA VAL A 53 -2.33 0.41 -13.07
C VAL A 53 -3.46 1.45 -13.19
N GLY A 54 -4.11 1.82 -12.08
CA GLY A 54 -5.13 2.86 -12.01
C GLY A 54 -6.49 2.48 -12.60
N LYS A 55 -6.80 1.19 -12.76
CA LYS A 55 -8.11 0.71 -13.24
C LYS A 55 -9.13 0.50 -12.12
N LEU A 56 -8.69 0.54 -10.87
CA LEU A 56 -9.55 0.61 -9.69
C LEU A 56 -9.16 1.83 -8.86
N THR A 57 -10.15 2.46 -8.26
CA THR A 57 -9.94 3.40 -7.16
C THR A 57 -9.49 2.66 -5.90
N LEU A 58 -8.92 3.39 -4.93
CA LEU A 58 -8.56 2.81 -3.63
C LEU A 58 -9.79 2.23 -2.92
N ASP A 59 -10.96 2.87 -3.03
CA ASP A 59 -12.20 2.40 -2.41
C ASP A 59 -12.68 1.08 -3.02
N GLU A 60 -12.68 0.97 -4.35
CA GLU A 60 -13.05 -0.28 -5.03
C GLU A 60 -12.06 -1.42 -4.73
N TYR A 61 -10.78 -1.10 -4.54
CA TYR A 61 -9.80 -2.07 -4.10
C TYR A 61 -10.06 -2.53 -2.66
N LEU A 62 -10.28 -1.59 -1.72
CA LEU A 62 -10.55 -1.90 -0.31
C LEU A 62 -11.88 -2.64 -0.11
N GLU A 63 -12.91 -2.34 -0.91
CA GLU A 63 -14.17 -3.10 -0.94
C GLU A 63 -13.90 -4.57 -1.22
N ARG A 64 -13.00 -4.90 -2.16
CA ARG A 64 -12.74 -6.29 -2.54
C ARG A 64 -11.91 -7.07 -1.52
N ILE A 65 -11.00 -6.39 -0.83
CA ILE A 65 -9.99 -7.05 0.01
C ILE A 65 -10.25 -6.95 1.52
N VAL A 66 -10.97 -5.92 1.97
CA VAL A 66 -11.26 -5.70 3.40
C VAL A 66 -12.76 -5.63 3.64
N PHE A 67 -13.49 -4.81 2.90
CA PHE A 67 -14.89 -4.48 3.20
C PHE A 67 -15.92 -5.31 2.41
N PHE A 68 -15.50 -6.46 1.87
CA PHE A 68 -16.39 -7.40 1.18
C PHE A 68 -17.42 -8.05 2.14
N GLU A 69 -17.21 -7.88 3.44
CA GLU A 69 -18.09 -8.23 4.53
C GLU A 69 -18.15 -7.08 5.54
N GLU A 70 -19.17 -7.07 6.41
CA GLU A 70 -19.33 -6.03 7.41
C GLU A 70 -18.11 -5.96 8.35
N ARG A 71 -17.60 -4.74 8.57
CA ARG A 71 -16.48 -4.46 9.48
C ARG A 71 -16.92 -3.55 10.61
N SER A 72 -16.30 -3.72 11.77
CA SER A 72 -16.51 -2.86 12.95
C SER A 72 -15.77 -1.53 12.89
N PHE A 73 -14.99 -1.29 11.83
CA PHE A 73 -14.20 -0.09 11.58
C PHE A 73 -14.55 0.48 10.20
N THR A 74 -14.17 1.73 9.95
CA THR A 74 -14.53 2.44 8.72
C THR A 74 -13.44 2.39 7.64
N TYR A 75 -13.83 2.73 6.41
CA TYR A 75 -12.90 3.00 5.32
C TYR A 75 -11.83 4.03 5.70
N ASP A 76 -12.23 5.11 6.38
CA ASP A 76 -11.33 6.21 6.74
C ASP A 76 -10.32 5.79 7.82
N ASP A 77 -10.74 4.95 8.78
CA ASP A 77 -9.83 4.37 9.78
C ASP A 77 -8.75 3.52 9.09
N PHE A 78 -9.16 2.68 8.13
CA PHE A 78 -8.25 1.81 7.41
C PHE A 78 -7.29 2.60 6.52
N LYS A 79 -7.79 3.58 5.75
CA LYS A 79 -6.95 4.47 4.93
C LYS A 79 -5.97 5.27 5.77
N THR A 80 -6.40 5.78 6.92
CA THR A 80 -5.54 6.51 7.86
C THR A 80 -4.39 5.62 8.32
N PHE A 81 -4.65 4.35 8.61
CA PHE A 81 -3.59 3.39 8.90
C PHE A 81 -2.65 3.17 7.71
N MET A 82 -3.18 2.97 6.50
CA MET A 82 -2.37 2.80 5.28
C MET A 82 -1.43 3.97 5.05
N PHE A 83 -1.94 5.21 5.09
CA PHE A 83 -1.14 6.41 4.81
C PHE A 83 -0.03 6.63 5.84
N LYS A 84 -0.22 6.19 7.09
CA LYS A 84 0.82 6.24 8.13
C LYS A 84 2.00 5.29 7.87
N LYS A 85 1.92 4.38 6.89
CA LYS A 85 3.02 3.48 6.51
C LYS A 85 4.04 4.10 5.58
N SER A 86 3.72 5.23 4.96
CA SER A 86 4.67 6.01 4.16
C SER A 86 5.47 6.94 5.06
N LEU A 87 6.70 6.52 5.38
CA LEU A 87 7.65 7.26 6.21
C LEU A 87 8.88 7.64 5.38
N PRO A 88 9.52 8.78 5.67
CA PRO A 88 10.69 9.21 4.93
C PRO A 88 11.94 8.40 5.29
N TYR A 89 12.87 8.31 4.33
CA TYR A 89 14.28 8.05 4.61
C TYR A 89 15.00 9.40 4.72
N PRO A 90 15.31 9.90 5.92
CA PRO A 90 15.84 11.26 6.13
C PRO A 90 17.19 11.52 5.44
N GLU A 91 17.91 10.47 5.08
CA GLU A 91 19.15 10.55 4.31
C GLU A 91 18.91 10.83 2.81
N MET A 92 17.67 10.69 2.35
CA MET A 92 17.26 10.85 0.95
C MET A 92 16.42 12.11 0.71
N ILE A 93 15.83 12.71 1.76
CA ILE A 93 15.00 13.93 1.70
C ILE A 93 15.33 14.90 2.84
#